data_AF-A0A1V6CSR5-F1
#
_entry.id   AF-A0A1V6CSR5-F1
#
_cell.length_a   1.000
_cell.length_b   1.000
_cell.length_c   1.000
_cell.angle_alpha   90.00
_cell.angle_beta   90.00
_cell.angle_gamma   90.00
#
_symmetry.space_group_name_H-M   'P 1'
#
loop_
_entity.id
_entity.type
_entity.pdbx_description
1 polymer ?
#
loop_
_entity_poly.entity_id
_entity_poly.type
_entity_poly.pdbx_seq_one_letter_code
_entity_poly.pdbx_strand_id
1 'polypeptide(L)'
;MYLLDCNQYRFKNDISGLKKLLREEKVLAMKLVNGTGSNEFYKLSFDNGFYLVNGQILKSEIEFEDFIFSKNYHIVTEYLFPTKELSLIHDKIHTIRLMVINQNGNDPEIVHGYLRFGTNAHGEANHLNTNDCKADYDYVVQIDIENGEFENGTKVYSYKTEKCPFHPDTKVKAQGIIPGWNLLKEKVLEISKYLFAVEYLGFDIGITEEGFKVIEINSHQGIKYLQVFRSLYDNRLTSDYFKYKLKEIDNMNETDKKNRFLIPR
;
A
#
# COMPACT_ATOMS: atom_id res chain seq x y z
N MET A 1 21.36 -2.53 -5.89
CA MET A 1 20.75 -2.92 -7.19
C MET A 1 19.40 -2.22 -7.23
N TYR A 2 19.25 -1.18 -8.06
CA TYR A 2 18.13 -0.22 -7.94
C TYR A 2 16.99 -0.51 -8.91
N LEU A 3 17.30 -1.09 -10.09
CA LEU A 3 16.40 -1.21 -11.23
C LEU A 3 16.11 -2.67 -11.57
N LEU A 4 15.49 -3.39 -10.64
CA LEU A 4 15.26 -4.84 -10.74
C LEU A 4 14.34 -5.23 -11.92
N ASP A 5 13.39 -4.37 -12.28
CA ASP A 5 12.34 -4.65 -13.29
C ASP A 5 12.40 -3.70 -14.50
N CYS A 6 13.55 -3.05 -14.72
CA CYS A 6 13.74 -2.17 -15.87
C CYS A 6 14.32 -2.92 -17.07
N ASN A 7 13.97 -2.46 -18.28
CA ASN A 7 14.57 -2.96 -19.51
C ASN A 7 16.09 -2.74 -19.49
N GLN A 8 16.84 -3.81 -19.26
CA GLN A 8 18.29 -3.79 -19.07
C GLN A 8 19.05 -3.36 -20.34
N TYR A 9 18.42 -3.44 -21.52
CA TYR A 9 18.99 -2.92 -22.76
C TYR A 9 18.92 -1.39 -22.83
N ARG A 10 17.99 -0.76 -22.11
CA ARG A 10 17.82 0.71 -22.08
C ARG A 10 18.51 1.36 -20.88
N PHE A 11 18.50 0.69 -19.73
CA PHE A 11 18.98 1.24 -18.46
C PHE A 11 19.92 0.24 -17.77
N LYS A 12 21.14 0.67 -17.46
CA LYS A 12 22.07 -0.10 -16.65
C LYS A 12 21.57 -0.15 -15.21
N ASN A 13 21.83 -1.25 -14.50
CA ASN A 13 21.45 -1.38 -13.09
C ASN A 13 22.48 -0.71 -12.16
N ASP A 14 22.74 0.58 -12.40
CA ASP A 14 23.66 1.43 -11.68
C ASP A 14 23.09 2.85 -11.52
N ILE A 15 23.83 3.73 -10.83
CA ILE A 15 23.41 5.12 -10.60
C ILE A 15 23.22 5.91 -11.91
N SER A 16 23.98 5.61 -12.96
CA SER A 16 23.83 6.29 -14.26
C SER A 16 22.52 5.88 -14.94
N GLY A 17 22.15 4.60 -14.86
CA GLY A 17 20.89 4.11 -15.38
C GLY A 17 19.69 4.67 -14.60
N LEU A 18 19.79 4.76 -13.27
CA LEU A 18 18.75 5.38 -12.44
C LEU A 18 18.56 6.86 -12.80
N LYS A 19 19.65 7.63 -12.92
CA LYS A 19 19.57 9.05 -13.33
C LYS A 19 18.95 9.19 -14.72
N LYS A 20 19.34 8.34 -15.68
CA LYS A 20 18.77 8.34 -17.03
C LYS A 20 17.27 8.05 -16.99
N LEU A 21 16.86 7.00 -16.27
CA LEU A 21 15.46 6.63 -16.09
C LEU A 21 14.66 7.78 -15.47
N LEU A 22 15.16 8.37 -14.38
CA LEU A 22 14.47 9.47 -13.70
C LEU A 22 14.35 10.72 -14.58
N ARG A 23 15.33 11.00 -15.45
CA ARG A 23 15.25 12.10 -16.42
C ARG A 23 14.22 11.84 -17.52
N GLU A 24 14.01 10.58 -17.92
CA GLU A 24 13.00 10.17 -18.90
C GLU A 24 11.60 10.18 -18.27
N GLU A 25 11.41 9.46 -17.17
CA GLU A 25 10.10 9.25 -16.51
C GLU A 25 9.67 10.42 -15.61
N LYS A 26 10.59 11.36 -15.31
CA LYS A 26 10.41 12.55 -14.46
C LYS A 26 10.16 12.28 -12.98
N VAL A 27 9.48 11.21 -12.62
CA VAL A 27 9.15 10.87 -11.23
C VAL A 27 9.28 9.37 -11.01
N LEU A 28 9.92 8.99 -9.90
CA LEU A 28 10.04 7.61 -9.44
C LEU A 28 9.75 7.53 -7.94
N ALA A 29 9.34 6.35 -7.47
CA ALA A 29 9.19 6.06 -6.05
C ALA A 29 10.40 5.25 -5.57
N MET A 30 10.91 5.57 -4.38
CA MET A 30 11.93 4.76 -3.70
C MET A 30 11.41 4.36 -2.32
N LYS A 31 11.48 3.07 -2.02
CA LYS A 31 10.96 2.49 -0.77
C LYS A 31 11.85 1.38 -0.25
N LEU A 32 11.82 1.13 1.05
CA LEU A 32 12.46 -0.05 1.66
C LEU A 32 11.93 -1.34 1.04
N VAL A 33 12.81 -2.34 0.86
CA VAL A 33 12.44 -3.69 0.39
C VAL A 33 11.43 -4.35 1.34
N ASN A 34 11.69 -4.25 2.65
CA ASN A 34 10.86 -4.80 3.73
C ASN A 34 10.38 -3.67 4.65
N GLY A 35 9.78 -2.63 4.07
CA GLY A 35 9.23 -1.50 4.82
C GLY A 35 7.85 -1.79 5.42
N THR A 36 7.43 -0.96 6.37
CA THR A 36 6.05 -0.95 6.88
C THR A 36 5.59 0.49 7.12
N GLY A 37 4.28 0.73 6.98
CA GLY A 37 3.66 2.03 7.27
C GLY A 37 4.18 3.20 6.42
N SER A 38 4.68 2.92 5.21
CA SER A 38 5.30 3.92 4.32
C SER A 38 6.52 4.65 4.91
N ASN A 39 7.15 4.08 5.95
CA ASN A 39 8.42 4.61 6.45
C ASN A 39 9.51 4.48 5.38
N GLU A 40 10.34 5.52 5.27
CA GLU A 40 11.38 5.61 4.24
C GLU A 40 10.85 5.51 2.80
N PHE A 41 9.65 6.04 2.56
CA PHE A 41 9.17 6.34 1.22
C PHE A 41 9.71 7.69 0.75
N TYR A 42 10.24 7.72 -0.47
CA TYR A 42 10.75 8.94 -1.12
C TYR A 42 10.22 9.05 -2.54
N LYS A 43 9.73 10.23 -2.89
CA LYS A 43 9.47 10.64 -4.26
C LYS A 43 10.74 11.25 -4.84
N LEU A 44 11.32 10.57 -5.81
CA LEU A 44 12.43 11.08 -6.60
C LEU A 44 11.85 11.82 -7.80
N SER A 45 12.35 13.01 -8.11
CA SER A 45 11.90 13.75 -9.30
C SER A 45 13.05 14.41 -10.03
N PHE A 46 12.87 14.60 -11.34
CA PHE A 46 13.74 15.42 -12.17
C PHE A 46 12.91 16.45 -12.93
N ASP A 47 13.01 17.70 -12.50
CA ASP A 47 12.24 18.81 -13.06
C ASP A 47 13.15 20.02 -13.33
N ASN A 48 12.94 20.67 -14.49
CA ASN A 48 13.69 21.86 -14.90
C ASN A 48 15.22 21.76 -14.79
N GLY A 49 15.78 20.55 -14.96
CA GLY A 49 17.22 20.30 -14.86
C GLY A 49 17.73 19.96 -13.47
N PHE A 50 16.85 19.93 -12.46
CA PHE A 50 17.18 19.69 -11.06
C PHE A 50 16.66 18.33 -10.58
N TYR A 51 17.41 17.68 -9.70
CA TYR A 51 16.94 16.53 -8.94
C TYR A 51 16.22 17.00 -7.68
N LEU A 52 15.14 16.30 -7.32
CA LEU A 52 14.36 16.58 -6.12
C LEU A 52 14.10 15.29 -5.33
N VAL A 53 14.05 15.43 -4.00
CA VAL A 53 13.58 14.38 -3.08
C VAL A 53 12.44 14.97 -2.26
N ASN A 54 11.26 14.37 -2.34
CA ASN A 54 10.03 14.86 -1.69
C ASN A 54 9.78 16.36 -1.96
N GLY A 55 9.98 16.78 -3.22
CA GLY A 55 9.80 18.16 -3.66
C GLY A 55 10.93 19.13 -3.26
N GLN A 56 11.94 18.69 -2.51
CA GLN A 56 13.09 19.52 -2.16
C GLN A 56 14.16 19.44 -3.25
N ILE A 57 14.51 20.58 -3.83
CA ILE A 57 15.57 20.70 -4.84
C ILE A 57 16.93 20.41 -4.21
N LEU A 58 17.68 19.49 -4.82
CA LEU A 58 19.08 19.22 -4.48
C LEU A 58 20.00 20.19 -5.21
N LYS A 59 21.12 20.56 -4.57
CA LYS A 59 22.06 21.57 -5.07
C LYS A 59 22.91 21.06 -6.22
N SER A 60 23.07 19.76 -6.35
CA SER A 60 23.91 19.15 -7.38
C SER A 60 23.51 17.71 -7.67
N GLU A 61 24.02 17.19 -8.78
CA GLU A 61 23.93 15.77 -9.12
C GLU A 61 24.68 14.89 -8.11
N ILE A 62 25.78 15.37 -7.54
CA ILE A 62 26.56 14.66 -6.52
C ILE A 62 25.72 14.44 -5.26
N GLU A 63 24.96 15.46 -4.83
CA GLU A 63 24.07 15.34 -3.66
C GLU A 63 22.95 14.31 -3.88
N PHE A 64 22.46 14.18 -5.12
CA PHE A 64 21.52 13.11 -5.47
C PHE A 64 22.18 11.73 -5.37
N GLU A 65 23.40 11.58 -5.89
CA GLU A 65 24.15 10.32 -5.78
C GLU A 65 24.42 9.94 -4.33
N ASP A 66 24.90 10.89 -3.52
CA ASP A 66 25.14 10.69 -2.08
C ASP A 66 23.87 10.27 -1.35
N PHE A 67 22.73 10.91 -1.67
CA PHE A 67 21.44 10.50 -1.13
C PHE A 67 21.11 9.06 -1.50
N ILE A 68 21.22 8.66 -2.78
CA ILE A 68 20.94 7.29 -3.21
C ILE A 68 21.89 6.30 -2.53
N PHE A 69 23.19 6.60 -2.44
CA PHE A 69 24.17 5.73 -1.79
C PHE A 69 23.98 5.61 -0.28
N SER A 70 23.36 6.61 0.37
CA SER A 70 22.98 6.52 1.79
C SER A 70 21.84 5.52 2.05
N LYS A 71 21.10 5.11 1.01
CA LYS A 71 19.89 4.28 1.12
C LYS A 71 20.17 2.82 0.81
N ASN A 72 20.58 2.09 1.85
CA ASN A 72 20.73 0.64 1.79
C ASN A 72 19.35 -0.05 1.82
N TYR A 73 19.20 -1.18 1.13
CA TYR A 73 17.97 -2.00 1.12
C TYR A 73 16.71 -1.27 0.61
N HIS A 74 16.88 -0.32 -0.31
CA HIS A 74 15.78 0.33 -1.00
C HIS A 74 15.65 -0.19 -2.44
N ILE A 75 14.41 -0.18 -2.94
CA ILE A 75 14.07 -0.41 -4.33
C ILE A 75 13.50 0.86 -4.95
N VAL A 76 13.71 1.01 -6.26
CA VAL A 76 13.10 2.07 -7.05
C VAL A 76 12.03 1.47 -7.95
N THR A 77 10.83 2.04 -7.93
CA THR A 77 9.69 1.63 -8.74
C THR A 77 9.07 2.84 -9.45
N GLU A 78 8.10 2.58 -10.32
CA GLU A 78 7.18 3.60 -10.83
C GLU A 78 6.56 4.38 -9.67
N TYR A 79 6.40 5.70 -9.83
CA TYR A 79 5.55 6.51 -8.95
C TYR A 79 4.14 6.52 -9.52
N LEU A 80 3.18 5.98 -8.76
CA LEU A 80 1.83 5.76 -9.26
C LEU A 80 0.98 7.03 -9.16
N PHE A 81 0.13 7.24 -10.16
CA PHE A 81 -0.89 8.29 -10.18
C PHE A 81 -2.28 7.66 -10.26
N PRO A 82 -3.28 8.19 -9.54
CA PRO A 82 -4.64 7.69 -9.61
C PRO A 82 -5.26 7.94 -11.00
N THR A 83 -6.33 7.22 -11.32
CA THR A 83 -7.16 7.55 -12.49
C THR A 83 -7.71 8.97 -12.39
N LYS A 84 -8.12 9.54 -13.53
CA LYS A 84 -8.80 10.83 -13.63
C LYS A 84 -10.05 10.90 -12.76
N GLU A 85 -10.78 9.80 -12.61
CA GLU A 85 -11.98 9.74 -11.78
C GLU A 85 -11.64 9.82 -10.30
N LEU A 86 -10.68 9.00 -9.84
CA LEU A 86 -10.29 8.97 -8.44
C LEU A 86 -9.46 10.21 -8.04
N SER A 87 -8.79 10.85 -9.00
CA SER A 87 -8.04 12.10 -8.78
C SER A 87 -8.95 13.29 -8.47
N LEU A 88 -10.25 13.21 -8.83
CA LEU A 88 -11.24 14.21 -8.41
C LEU A 88 -11.44 14.20 -6.89
N ILE A 89 -11.26 13.06 -6.22
CA ILE A 89 -11.36 12.98 -4.76
C ILE A 89 -10.06 13.48 -4.13
N HIS A 90 -8.91 12.97 -4.57
CA HIS A 90 -7.59 13.45 -4.17
C HIS A 90 -6.54 13.02 -5.21
N ASP A 91 -5.52 13.84 -5.47
CA ASP A 91 -4.56 13.66 -6.58
C ASP A 91 -3.45 12.63 -6.32
N LYS A 92 -3.11 12.37 -5.05
CA LYS A 92 -2.22 11.26 -4.65
C LYS A 92 -2.84 9.90 -4.96
N ILE A 93 -2.00 8.88 -5.19
CA ILE A 93 -2.46 7.50 -5.35
C ILE A 93 -3.18 7.01 -4.08
N HIS A 94 -4.29 6.32 -4.28
CA HIS A 94 -5.08 5.70 -3.20
C HIS A 94 -4.69 4.25 -3.02
N THR A 95 -4.85 3.73 -1.80
CA THR A 95 -4.59 2.32 -1.53
C THR A 95 -5.89 1.59 -1.22
N ILE A 96 -6.26 0.66 -2.10
CA ILE A 96 -7.24 -0.37 -1.80
C ILE A 96 -6.52 -1.46 -0.99
N ARG A 97 -6.96 -1.68 0.25
CA ARG A 97 -6.56 -2.84 1.05
C ARG A 97 -7.58 -3.96 0.82
N LEU A 98 -7.15 -5.11 0.32
CA LEU A 98 -7.96 -6.33 0.29
C LEU A 98 -7.36 -7.42 1.17
N MET A 99 -8.18 -7.96 2.07
CA MET A 99 -7.87 -9.12 2.89
C MET A 99 -8.32 -10.38 2.15
N VAL A 100 -7.40 -11.30 1.93
CA VAL A 100 -7.65 -12.61 1.33
C VAL A 100 -7.28 -13.71 2.32
N ILE A 101 -8.17 -14.70 2.45
CA ILE A 101 -7.89 -15.97 3.14
C ILE A 101 -7.73 -17.05 2.09
N ASN A 102 -6.59 -17.76 2.11
CA ASN A 102 -6.30 -18.92 1.27
C ASN A 102 -5.83 -20.09 2.14
N GLN A 103 -6.64 -20.47 3.14
CA GLN A 103 -6.22 -21.41 4.19
C GLN A 103 -5.74 -22.76 3.65
N ASN A 104 -6.32 -23.25 2.56
CA ASN A 104 -5.99 -24.55 1.97
C ASN A 104 -5.07 -24.45 0.73
N GLY A 105 -4.65 -23.24 0.36
CA GLY A 105 -3.76 -22.96 -0.76
C GLY A 105 -4.42 -22.93 -2.15
N ASN A 106 -5.63 -23.47 -2.33
CA ASN A 106 -6.28 -23.58 -3.64
C ASN A 106 -7.62 -22.83 -3.79
N ASP A 107 -8.18 -22.31 -2.69
CA ASP A 107 -9.51 -21.68 -2.65
C ASP A 107 -9.44 -20.33 -1.93
N PRO A 108 -8.76 -19.32 -2.51
CA PRO A 108 -8.70 -18.00 -1.91
C PRO A 108 -10.04 -17.29 -1.99
N GLU A 109 -10.39 -16.57 -0.93
CA GLU A 109 -11.55 -15.70 -0.87
C GLU A 109 -11.14 -14.30 -0.40
N ILE A 110 -11.60 -13.26 -1.12
CA ILE A 110 -11.55 -11.89 -0.63
C ILE A 110 -12.64 -11.76 0.43
N VAL A 111 -12.26 -11.46 1.67
CA VAL A 111 -13.17 -11.49 2.82
C VAL A 111 -13.50 -10.10 3.38
N HIS A 112 -12.66 -9.11 3.06
CA HIS A 112 -12.83 -7.73 3.51
C HIS A 112 -11.97 -6.78 2.67
N GLY A 113 -12.39 -5.52 2.56
CA GLY A 113 -11.51 -4.45 2.09
C GLY A 113 -11.86 -3.07 2.66
N TYR A 114 -10.97 -2.11 2.40
CA TYR A 114 -11.21 -0.68 2.55
C TYR A 114 -10.36 0.10 1.55
N LEU A 115 -10.75 1.33 1.25
CA LEU A 115 -9.99 2.28 0.45
C LEU A 115 -9.40 3.34 1.36
N ARG A 116 -8.09 3.57 1.31
CA ARG A 116 -7.40 4.67 2.00
C ARG A 116 -7.03 5.75 1.00
N PHE A 117 -7.50 6.95 1.27
CA PHE A 117 -7.12 8.16 0.55
C PHE A 117 -5.99 8.85 1.30
N GLY A 118 -5.03 9.40 0.55
CA GLY A 118 -4.06 10.34 1.11
C GLY A 118 -4.73 11.65 1.51
N THR A 119 -4.04 12.46 2.30
CA THR A 119 -4.41 13.86 2.53
C THR A 119 -3.20 14.74 2.28
N ASN A 120 -3.36 16.05 2.19
CA ASN A 120 -2.27 17.01 2.11
C ASN A 120 -1.29 16.86 3.27
N ALA A 121 -1.78 16.46 4.45
CA ALA A 121 -0.98 16.27 5.65
C ALA A 121 -0.21 14.93 5.67
N HIS A 122 -0.47 13.98 4.77
CA HIS A 122 0.22 12.67 4.79
C HIS A 122 1.63 12.66 4.17
N GLY A 123 2.06 13.74 3.52
CA GLY A 123 3.32 13.77 2.78
C GLY A 123 3.22 13.06 1.43
N GLU A 124 4.31 12.50 0.92
CA GLU A 124 4.31 11.82 -0.39
C GLU A 124 3.70 10.40 -0.36
N ALA A 125 3.47 9.86 0.84
CA ALA A 125 2.72 8.63 1.05
C ALA A 125 1.25 8.92 1.39
N ASN A 126 0.43 7.87 1.40
CA ASN A 126 -1.00 7.94 1.76
C ASN A 126 -1.32 7.20 3.08
N HIS A 127 -0.31 7.04 3.95
CA HIS A 127 -0.40 6.38 5.26
C HIS A 127 0.31 7.23 6.32
N LEU A 128 -0.19 7.21 7.56
CA LEU A 128 0.56 7.73 8.70
C LEU A 128 1.97 7.11 8.77
N ASN A 129 3.00 7.95 8.66
CA ASN A 129 4.39 7.52 8.64
C ASN A 129 5.25 8.46 9.51
N THR A 130 6.50 8.09 9.80
CA THR A 130 7.39 8.89 10.66
C THR A 130 8.23 9.93 9.92
N ASN A 131 8.09 10.05 8.60
CA ASN A 131 8.96 10.87 7.77
C ASN A 131 8.45 12.30 7.60
N ASP A 132 7.46 12.49 6.72
CA ASP A 132 6.93 13.78 6.31
C ASP A 132 5.44 13.94 6.65
N CYS A 133 4.86 12.94 7.32
CA CYS A 133 3.47 12.95 7.74
C CYS A 133 3.24 13.93 8.90
N LYS A 134 2.29 14.84 8.71
CA LYS A 134 1.75 15.78 9.71
C LYS A 134 0.30 15.47 10.07
N ALA A 135 -0.26 14.38 9.54
CA ALA A 135 -1.63 13.96 9.82
C ALA A 135 -1.73 13.28 11.20
N ASP A 136 -2.90 13.42 11.84
CA ASP A 136 -3.26 12.79 13.11
C ASP A 136 -4.29 11.65 12.96
N TYR A 137 -4.71 11.39 11.72
CA TYR A 137 -5.60 10.29 11.33
C TYR A 137 -5.28 9.78 9.93
N ASP A 138 -5.58 8.51 9.67
CA ASP A 138 -5.78 8.02 8.30
C ASP A 138 -7.23 8.25 7.87
N TYR A 139 -7.44 8.53 6.58
CA TYR A 139 -8.78 8.66 6.00
C TYR A 139 -9.12 7.41 5.19
N VAL A 140 -10.06 6.61 5.73
CA VAL A 140 -10.47 5.33 5.13
C VAL A 140 -11.94 5.36 4.74
N VAL A 141 -12.28 4.61 3.72
CA VAL A 141 -13.59 4.56 3.08
C VAL A 141 -13.96 3.10 2.92
N GLN A 142 -15.22 2.76 3.24
CA GLN A 142 -15.71 1.40 3.15
C GLN A 142 -15.77 0.98 1.68
N ILE A 143 -15.40 -0.27 1.40
CA ILE A 143 -15.62 -0.90 0.09
C ILE A 143 -16.63 -2.03 0.28
N ASP A 144 -17.62 -2.10 -0.60
CA ASP A 144 -18.39 -3.31 -0.85
C ASP A 144 -17.57 -4.22 -1.78
N ILE A 145 -17.11 -5.34 -1.23
CA ILE A 145 -16.23 -6.25 -1.96
C ILE A 145 -16.93 -7.00 -3.09
N GLU A 146 -18.26 -7.03 -3.11
CA GLU A 146 -19.01 -7.73 -4.15
C GLU A 146 -19.02 -6.93 -5.45
N ASN A 147 -19.30 -5.63 -5.37
CA ASN A 147 -19.50 -4.78 -6.55
C ASN A 147 -18.42 -3.70 -6.75
N GLY A 148 -17.57 -3.45 -5.76
CA GLY A 148 -16.52 -2.44 -5.83
C GLY A 148 -17.00 -1.02 -5.57
N GLU A 149 -18.24 -0.86 -5.10
CA GLU A 149 -18.73 0.42 -4.60
C GLU A 149 -17.97 0.82 -3.34
N PHE A 150 -17.70 2.11 -3.19
CA PHE A 150 -17.11 2.65 -1.97
C PHE A 150 -17.90 3.84 -1.47
N GLU A 151 -18.02 3.97 -0.14
CA GLU A 151 -18.69 5.06 0.55
C GLU A 151 -18.33 5.07 2.06
N ASN A 152 -19.06 5.86 2.87
CA ASN A 152 -18.90 5.89 4.34
C ASN A 152 -17.49 6.28 4.82
N GLY A 153 -16.93 7.33 4.23
CA GLY A 153 -15.64 7.90 4.64
C GLY A 153 -15.55 8.16 6.15
N THR A 154 -14.41 7.82 6.75
CA THR A 154 -14.16 7.87 8.19
C THR A 154 -12.71 8.27 8.46
N LYS A 155 -12.52 9.24 9.35
CA LYS A 155 -11.20 9.57 9.91
C LYS A 155 -10.90 8.62 11.07
N VAL A 156 -9.75 7.98 11.04
CA VAL A 156 -9.33 7.00 12.04
C VAL A 156 -8.12 7.53 12.79
N TYR A 157 -8.36 8.06 13.98
CA TYR A 157 -7.32 8.53 14.89
C TYR A 157 -6.74 7.34 15.67
N SER A 158 -5.73 7.60 16.51
CA SER A 158 -5.23 6.61 17.47
C SER A 158 -6.24 6.27 18.57
N TYR A 159 -7.07 7.23 18.97
CA TYR A 159 -7.96 7.14 20.14
C TYR A 159 -9.46 7.16 19.81
N LYS A 160 -9.85 7.48 18.57
CA LYS A 160 -11.25 7.55 18.14
C LYS A 160 -11.41 7.33 16.64
N THR A 161 -12.64 7.15 16.21
CA THR A 161 -13.06 7.28 14.81
C THR A 161 -14.08 8.40 14.68
N GLU A 162 -14.13 9.03 13.50
CA GLU A 162 -15.04 10.13 13.21
C GLU A 162 -15.57 10.02 11.79
N LYS A 163 -16.90 9.91 11.62
CA LYS A 163 -17.53 9.85 10.29
C LYS A 163 -17.23 11.13 9.51
N CYS A 164 -16.78 10.98 8.28
CA CYS A 164 -16.40 12.07 7.40
C CYS A 164 -16.71 11.67 5.95
N PRO A 165 -17.96 11.86 5.46
CA PRO A 165 -18.36 11.40 4.13
C PRO A 165 -17.72 12.19 2.97
N PHE A 166 -17.09 13.33 3.26
CA PHE A 166 -16.38 14.15 2.30
C PHE A 166 -14.88 14.12 2.60
N HIS A 167 -14.06 14.06 1.56
CA HIS A 167 -12.62 14.10 1.71
C HIS A 167 -12.18 15.34 2.50
N PRO A 168 -11.30 15.19 3.52
CA PRO A 168 -10.99 16.27 4.46
C PRO A 168 -10.40 17.52 3.81
N ASP A 169 -9.61 17.37 2.74
CA ASP A 169 -9.00 18.51 2.04
C ASP A 169 -9.87 19.05 0.89
N THR A 170 -10.14 18.21 -0.12
CA THR A 170 -10.86 18.60 -1.35
C THR A 170 -12.35 18.81 -1.18
N LYS A 171 -12.95 18.33 -0.07
CA LYS A 171 -14.39 18.36 0.22
C LYS A 171 -15.26 17.61 -0.79
N VAL A 172 -14.67 16.83 -1.69
CA VAL A 172 -15.39 15.97 -2.62
C VAL A 172 -15.94 14.76 -1.86
N LYS A 173 -17.17 14.34 -2.19
CA LYS A 173 -17.80 13.20 -1.52
C LYS A 173 -16.99 11.93 -1.82
N ALA A 174 -16.59 11.21 -0.79
CA ALA A 174 -15.80 9.99 -0.96
C ALA A 174 -16.72 8.80 -1.22
N GLN A 175 -17.29 8.77 -2.43
CA GLN A 175 -18.14 7.68 -2.91
C GLN A 175 -17.92 7.43 -4.41
N GLY A 176 -18.18 6.22 -4.86
CA GLY A 176 -18.08 5.86 -6.28
C GLY A 176 -17.96 4.36 -6.48
N ILE A 177 -17.48 3.96 -7.66
CA ILE A 177 -17.19 2.58 -8.02
C ILE A 177 -15.71 2.49 -8.40
N ILE A 178 -15.01 1.46 -7.93
CA ILE A 178 -13.61 1.24 -8.28
C ILE A 178 -13.51 0.80 -9.75
N PRO A 179 -12.79 1.54 -10.61
CA PRO A 179 -12.62 1.17 -12.01
C PRO A 179 -11.95 -0.20 -12.15
N GLY A 180 -12.49 -1.06 -13.03
CA GLY A 180 -11.92 -2.37 -13.32
C GLY A 180 -12.08 -3.42 -12.20
N TRP A 181 -13.03 -3.22 -11.26
CA TRP A 181 -13.19 -4.06 -10.07
C TRP A 181 -13.23 -5.58 -10.32
N ASN A 182 -14.00 -6.03 -11.31
CA ASN A 182 -14.13 -7.46 -11.60
C ASN A 182 -12.80 -8.10 -12.02
N LEU A 183 -12.04 -7.42 -12.88
CA LEU A 183 -10.71 -7.88 -13.30
C LEU A 183 -9.74 -7.88 -12.11
N LEU A 184 -9.80 -6.84 -11.27
CA LEU A 184 -8.99 -6.76 -10.06
C LEU A 184 -9.26 -7.95 -9.13
N LYS A 185 -10.53 -8.26 -8.85
CA LYS A 185 -10.90 -9.43 -8.02
C LYS A 185 -10.36 -10.73 -8.61
N GLU A 186 -10.58 -10.95 -9.90
CA GLU A 186 -10.09 -12.14 -10.59
C GLU A 186 -8.58 -12.30 -10.41
N LYS A 187 -7.80 -11.23 -10.65
CA LYS A 187 -6.33 -11.28 -10.57
C LYS A 187 -5.81 -11.39 -9.15
N VAL A 188 -6.46 -10.77 -8.16
CA VAL A 188 -6.11 -10.95 -6.75
C VAL A 188 -6.27 -12.42 -6.34
N LEU A 189 -7.35 -13.08 -6.76
CA LEU A 189 -7.57 -14.49 -6.48
C LEU A 189 -6.58 -15.39 -7.25
N GLU A 190 -6.26 -15.07 -8.50
CA GLU A 190 -5.25 -15.79 -9.30
C GLU A 190 -3.85 -15.71 -8.64
N ILE A 191 -3.41 -14.51 -8.25
CA ILE A 191 -2.15 -14.30 -7.54
C ILE A 191 -2.15 -15.06 -6.22
N SER A 192 -3.28 -15.07 -5.49
CA SER A 192 -3.40 -15.79 -4.22
C SER A 192 -3.29 -17.31 -4.39
N LYS A 193 -3.81 -17.87 -5.50
CA LYS A 193 -3.61 -19.28 -5.87
C LYS A 193 -2.16 -19.57 -6.25
N TYR A 194 -1.51 -18.65 -6.94
CA TYR A 194 -0.09 -18.78 -7.26
C TYR A 194 0.77 -18.78 -5.98
N LEU A 195 0.42 -17.94 -5.01
CA LEU A 195 1.02 -17.86 -3.68
C LEU A 195 0.39 -18.86 -2.68
N PHE A 196 0.10 -20.09 -3.12
CA PHE A 196 -0.65 -21.10 -2.36
C PHE A 196 -0.11 -21.40 -0.95
N ALA A 197 1.17 -21.14 -0.68
CA ALA A 197 1.77 -21.35 0.64
C ALA A 197 1.44 -20.23 1.66
N VAL A 198 0.84 -19.12 1.22
CA VAL A 198 0.49 -17.98 2.06
C VAL A 198 -1.01 -17.99 2.31
N GLU A 199 -1.42 -18.25 3.55
CA GLU A 199 -2.83 -18.38 3.90
C GLU A 199 -3.55 -17.04 4.13
N TYR A 200 -2.81 -15.98 4.44
CA TYR A 200 -3.35 -14.68 4.87
C TYR A 200 -2.63 -13.56 4.13
N LEU A 201 -3.33 -12.90 3.20
CA LEU A 201 -2.74 -11.89 2.34
C LEU A 201 -3.48 -10.56 2.47
N GLY A 202 -2.74 -9.48 2.70
CA GLY A 202 -3.24 -8.11 2.64
C GLY A 202 -2.68 -7.41 1.41
N PHE A 203 -3.46 -7.34 0.34
CA PHE A 203 -3.06 -6.62 -0.88
C PHE A 203 -3.19 -5.13 -0.68
N ASP A 204 -2.15 -4.38 -1.03
CA ASP A 204 -2.21 -2.92 -1.21
C ASP A 204 -2.19 -2.63 -2.71
N ILE A 205 -3.27 -2.06 -3.23
CA ILE A 205 -3.49 -1.88 -4.67
C ILE A 205 -3.74 -0.41 -4.97
N GLY A 206 -3.08 0.11 -6.01
CA GLY A 206 -3.40 1.39 -6.63
C GLY A 206 -4.16 1.20 -7.93
N ILE A 207 -5.06 2.12 -8.26
CA ILE A 207 -5.77 2.14 -9.55
C ILE A 207 -5.24 3.30 -10.38
N THR A 208 -4.63 3.00 -11.52
CA THR A 208 -4.05 3.98 -12.45
C THR A 208 -4.80 3.95 -13.79
N GLU A 209 -4.51 4.90 -14.68
CA GLU A 209 -5.08 4.92 -16.03
C GLU A 209 -4.77 3.65 -16.85
N GLU A 210 -3.67 2.96 -16.54
CA GLU A 210 -3.25 1.72 -17.21
C GLU A 210 -3.88 0.46 -16.61
N GLY A 211 -4.66 0.61 -15.54
CA GLY A 211 -5.25 -0.49 -14.77
C GLY A 211 -4.78 -0.52 -13.32
N PHE A 212 -5.04 -1.63 -12.63
CA PHE A 212 -4.60 -1.77 -11.24
C PHE A 212 -3.11 -2.14 -11.17
N LYS A 213 -2.43 -1.66 -10.14
CA LYS A 213 -1.03 -2.00 -9.81
C LYS A 213 -1.00 -2.55 -8.38
N VAL A 214 -0.42 -3.74 -8.20
CA VAL A 214 -0.16 -4.29 -6.85
C VAL A 214 1.07 -3.58 -6.29
N ILE A 215 0.88 -2.81 -5.23
CA ILE A 215 1.94 -2.03 -4.58
C ILE A 215 2.80 -2.96 -3.70
N GLU A 216 2.12 -3.80 -2.92
CA GLU A 216 2.71 -4.82 -2.06
C GLU A 216 1.66 -5.84 -1.59
N ILE A 217 2.13 -6.96 -1.03
CA ILE A 217 1.29 -7.98 -0.40
C ILE A 217 1.82 -8.20 1.02
N ASN A 218 0.99 -7.90 2.01
CA ASN A 218 1.30 -7.96 3.43
C ASN A 218 0.88 -9.32 4.02
N SER A 219 1.84 -10.11 4.48
CA SER A 219 1.58 -11.34 5.27
C SER A 219 1.15 -11.05 6.72
N HIS A 220 1.35 -9.81 7.19
CA HIS A 220 1.02 -9.33 8.54
C HIS A 220 0.17 -8.05 8.51
N GLN A 221 -0.88 -8.04 7.68
CA GLN A 221 -1.73 -6.85 7.57
C GLN A 221 -2.40 -6.47 8.91
N GLY A 222 -2.42 -5.18 9.20
CA GLY A 222 -3.16 -4.62 10.32
C GLY A 222 -4.68 -4.77 10.14
N ILE A 223 -5.38 -5.16 11.21
CA ILE A 223 -6.83 -5.38 11.20
C ILE A 223 -7.64 -4.15 11.66
N LYS A 224 -6.96 -3.12 12.19
CA LYS A 224 -7.57 -1.92 12.78
C LYS A 224 -8.59 -1.26 11.84
N TYR A 225 -8.18 -0.94 10.62
CA TYR A 225 -9.03 -0.19 9.67
C TYR A 225 -10.18 -1.03 9.10
N LEU A 226 -9.98 -2.34 8.93
CA LEU A 226 -11.05 -3.25 8.49
C LEU A 226 -12.18 -3.28 9.53
N GLN A 227 -11.80 -3.37 10.81
CA GLN A 227 -12.74 -3.43 11.93
C GLN A 227 -13.45 -2.11 12.25
N VAL A 228 -13.11 -1.01 11.56
CA VAL A 228 -13.89 0.23 11.64
C VAL A 228 -15.29 0.04 11.04
N PHE A 229 -15.41 -0.78 10.00
CA PHE A 229 -16.64 -0.95 9.24
C PHE A 229 -17.44 -2.20 9.62
N ARG A 230 -16.75 -3.31 9.90
CA ARG A 230 -17.38 -4.58 10.28
C ARG A 230 -16.45 -5.43 11.14
N SER A 231 -17.01 -6.19 12.09
CA SER A 231 -16.21 -7.16 12.83
C SER A 231 -15.70 -8.26 11.90
N LEU A 232 -14.45 -8.69 12.08
CA LEU A 232 -13.92 -9.87 11.37
C LEU A 232 -14.62 -11.17 11.79
N TYR A 233 -15.41 -11.16 12.87
CA TYR A 233 -16.23 -12.31 13.25
C TYR A 233 -17.60 -12.35 12.58
N ASP A 234 -18.00 -11.30 11.87
CA ASP A 234 -19.29 -11.27 11.16
C ASP A 234 -19.24 -12.07 9.84
N ASN A 235 -18.05 -12.35 9.32
CA ASN A 235 -17.85 -13.28 8.21
C ASN A 235 -17.39 -14.65 8.74
N ARG A 236 -18.06 -15.71 8.28
CA ARG A 236 -17.81 -17.09 8.73
C ARG A 236 -16.37 -17.51 8.50
N LEU A 237 -15.84 -17.29 7.29
CA LEU A 237 -14.48 -17.72 6.92
C LEU A 237 -13.43 -17.02 7.79
N THR A 238 -13.53 -15.70 7.97
CA THR A 238 -12.59 -14.97 8.84
C THR A 238 -12.76 -15.35 10.31
N SER A 239 -13.99 -15.54 10.79
CA SER A 239 -14.26 -16.06 12.14
C SER A 239 -13.55 -17.39 12.37
N ASP A 240 -13.77 -18.35 11.47
CA ASP A 240 -13.26 -19.71 11.62
C ASP A 240 -11.73 -19.73 11.51
N TYR A 241 -11.17 -18.96 10.56
CA TYR A 241 -9.73 -18.80 10.40
C TYR A 241 -9.06 -18.26 11.67
N PHE A 242 -9.52 -17.14 12.20
CA PHE A 242 -8.90 -16.53 13.38
C PHE A 242 -9.09 -17.36 14.64
N LYS A 243 -10.27 -18.01 14.83
CA LYS A 243 -10.49 -18.94 15.94
C LYS A 243 -9.57 -20.14 15.87
N TYR A 244 -9.38 -20.70 14.67
CA TYR A 244 -8.43 -21.79 14.44
C TYR A 244 -6.99 -21.35 14.78
N LYS A 245 -6.53 -20.21 14.28
CA LYS A 245 -5.18 -19.70 14.57
C LYS A 245 -4.96 -19.40 16.05
N LEU A 246 -5.97 -18.89 16.77
CA LEU A 246 -5.89 -18.70 18.22
C LEU A 246 -5.76 -20.03 18.95
N LYS A 247 -6.58 -21.04 18.60
CA LYS A 247 -6.50 -22.38 19.19
C LYS A 247 -5.13 -23.04 18.98
N GLU A 248 -4.54 -22.88 17.79
CA GLU A 248 -3.19 -23.38 17.52
C GLU A 248 -2.16 -22.71 18.44
N ILE A 249 -2.26 -21.39 18.67
CA ILE A 249 -1.37 -20.67 19.59
C ILE A 249 -1.60 -21.12 21.05
N ASP A 250 -2.84 -21.33 21.46
CA ASP A 250 -3.18 -21.77 22.82
C ASP A 250 -2.62 -23.16 23.13
N ASN A 251 -2.58 -24.05 22.13
CA ASN A 251 -2.03 -25.40 22.24
C ASN A 251 -0.49 -25.46 22.21
N MET A 252 0.21 -24.36 21.88
CA MET A 252 1.68 -24.31 21.89
C MET A 252 2.23 -24.38 23.32
N ASN A 253 3.36 -25.07 23.48
CA ASN A 253 4.14 -24.99 24.72
C ASN A 253 4.86 -23.63 24.82
N GLU A 254 5.42 -23.31 25.98
CA GLU A 254 6.09 -22.03 26.23
C GLU A 254 7.32 -21.80 25.33
N THR A 255 8.04 -22.85 24.95
CA THR A 255 9.18 -22.76 24.04
C THR A 255 8.73 -22.35 22.64
N ASP A 256 7.68 -22.97 22.12
CA ASP A 256 7.11 -22.67 20.80
C ASP A 256 6.53 -21.25 20.75
N LYS A 257 5.83 -20.83 21.82
CA LYS A 257 5.34 -19.44 21.96
C LYS A 257 6.51 -18.45 21.92
N LYS A 258 7.58 -18.70 22.67
CA LYS A 258 8.79 -17.86 22.65
C LYS A 258 9.42 -17.82 21.25
N ASN A 259 9.58 -18.96 20.60
CA ASN A 259 10.15 -19.04 19.25
C ASN A 259 9.32 -18.23 18.24
N ARG A 260 7.98 -18.24 18.35
CA ARG A 260 7.10 -17.43 17.50
C ARG A 260 7.36 -15.92 17.66
N PHE A 261 7.70 -15.43 18.85
CA PHE A 261 8.04 -14.02 19.08
C PHE A 261 9.43 -13.63 18.55
N LEU A 262 10.31 -14.60 18.27
CA LEU A 262 11.64 -14.36 17.74
C LEU A 262 11.67 -14.25 16.21
N ILE A 263 10.57 -14.60 15.52
CA ILE A 263 10.45 -14.39 14.08
C ILE A 263 10.36 -12.88 13.82
N PRO A 264 11.32 -12.28 13.09
CA PRO A 264 11.26 -10.87 12.73
C PRO A 264 9.96 -10.56 12.00
N ARG A 265 9.29 -9.47 12.40
CA ARG A 265 8.07 -8.96 11.75
C ARG A 265 8.42 -7.85 10.78
#